data_AF-A0A151SBT2-F1
#
_entry.id   AF-A0A151SBT2-F1
#
_cell.length_a   1.000
_cell.length_b   1.000
_cell.length_c   1.000
_cell.angle_alpha   90.00
_cell.angle_beta   90.00
_cell.angle_gamma   90.00
#
_symmetry.space_group_name_H-M   'P 1'
#
loop_
_entity.id
_entity.type
_entity.pdbx_description
1 polymer ?
#
loop_
_entity_poly.entity_id
_entity_poly.type
_entity_poly.pdbx_seq_one_letter_code
_entity_poly.pdbx_strand_id
1 'polypeptide(L)'
;MNTLLGLFLRRFVVVFFNDILVYSSSLTQHVSHFEQVFQCLLEGQFYLKLSKYLFAQRQLEYLGHIIPAAGVQLDPSKIQVVLDWHPPANVKALRGFLDLTGFH
;
A
#
# COMPACT_ATOMS: atom_id res chain seq x y z
N MET A 1 11.45 8.58 8.34
CA MET A 1 11.24 7.89 7.05
C MET A 1 10.43 8.69 6.05
N ASN A 2 9.27 9.26 6.41
CA ASN A 2 8.44 10.02 5.45
C ASN A 2 9.13 11.24 4.82
N THR A 3 10.00 11.94 5.54
CA THR A 3 10.83 13.02 4.99
C THR A 3 12.00 12.53 4.14
N LEU A 4 12.54 11.34 4.45
CA LEU A 4 13.66 10.73 3.74
C LEU A 4 13.23 10.19 2.36
N LEU A 5 12.10 9.48 2.32
CA LEU A 5 11.54 8.89 1.10
C LEU A 5 10.43 9.77 0.50
N GLY A 6 10.33 11.02 0.94
CA GLY A 6 9.23 11.93 0.60
C GLY A 6 9.04 12.12 -0.91
N LEU A 7 10.14 12.11 -1.66
CA LEU A 7 10.14 12.21 -3.12
C LEU A 7 9.51 11.01 -3.83
N PHE A 8 9.43 9.87 -3.15
CA PHE A 8 8.96 8.58 -3.69
C PHE A 8 7.62 8.14 -3.10
N LEU A 9 7.19 8.77 -2.00
CA LEU A 9 5.90 8.49 -1.36
C LEU A 9 4.75 8.62 -2.36
N ARG A 10 3.86 7.62 -2.35
CA ARG A 10 2.67 7.55 -3.22
C ARG A 10 2.96 7.49 -4.73
N ARG A 11 4.23 7.41 -5.14
CA ARG A 11 4.63 7.15 -6.53
C ARG A 11 4.96 5.68 -6.74
N PHE A 12 5.94 5.19 -5.99
CA PHE A 12 6.36 3.79 -6.00
C PHE A 12 6.75 3.27 -4.61
N VAL A 13 6.61 4.10 -3.57
CA VAL A 13 6.89 3.76 -2.17
C VAL A 13 5.67 4.06 -1.29
N VAL A 14 5.31 3.11 -0.44
CA VAL A 14 4.44 3.31 0.72
C VAL A 14 5.25 3.04 1.98
N VAL A 15 5.11 3.92 2.97
CA VAL A 15 5.76 3.76 4.28
C VAL A 15 4.69 3.71 5.35
N PHE A 16 4.73 2.68 6.19
CA PHE A 16 3.91 2.57 7.39
C PHE A 16 4.79 2.22 8.58
N PHE A 17 4.98 3.18 9.49
CA PHE A 17 5.97 3.11 10.58
C PHE A 17 7.36 2.65 10.10
N ASN A 18 7.70 1.39 10.35
CA ASN A 18 9.00 0.79 10.03
C ASN A 18 8.97 -0.03 8.73
N ASP A 19 7.81 -0.23 8.12
CA ASP A 19 7.65 -1.07 6.95
C ASP A 19 7.61 -0.22 5.67
N ILE A 20 8.55 -0.50 4.77
CA ILE A 20 8.65 0.14 3.46
C ILE A 20 8.17 -0.86 2.42
N LEU A 21 7.11 -0.51 1.70
CA LEU A 21 6.66 -1.22 0.52
C LEU A 21 7.12 -0.48 -0.72
N VAL A 22 7.85 -1.17 -1.60
CA VAL A 22 8.22 -0.68 -2.93
C VAL A 22 7.40 -1.47 -3.94
N TYR A 23 6.75 -0.80 -4.89
CA TYR A 23 5.93 -1.44 -5.93
C TYR A 23 6.26 -0.88 -7.31
N SER A 24 6.14 -1.70 -8.36
CA SER A 24 6.54 -1.33 -9.72
C SER A 24 5.85 -2.20 -10.76
N SER A 25 5.63 -1.68 -11.97
CA SER A 25 4.97 -2.40 -13.06
C SER A 25 5.84 -3.43 -13.78
N SER A 26 7.17 -3.31 -13.69
CA SER A 26 8.12 -4.27 -14.28
C SER A 26 9.30 -4.51 -13.36
N LEU A 27 9.96 -5.67 -13.50
CA LEU A 27 11.15 -5.99 -12.72
C LEU A 27 12.29 -4.99 -12.96
N THR A 28 12.49 -4.54 -14.19
CA THR A 28 13.52 -3.56 -14.54
C THR A 28 13.29 -2.23 -13.82
N GLN A 29 12.05 -1.71 -13.81
CA GLN A 29 11.72 -0.54 -13.01
C GLN A 29 11.90 -0.82 -11.51
N HIS A 30 11.52 -2.01 -11.06
CA HIS A 30 11.61 -2.38 -9.66
C HIS A 30 13.04 -2.34 -9.12
N VAL A 31 14.01 -2.81 -9.92
CA VAL A 31 15.44 -2.72 -9.58
C VAL A 31 15.86 -1.25 -9.46
N SER A 32 15.52 -0.41 -10.44
CA SER A 32 15.85 1.02 -10.39
C SER A 32 15.21 1.75 -9.19
N HIS A 33 13.97 1.41 -8.84
CA HIS A 33 13.32 1.95 -7.65
C HIS A 33 14.01 1.49 -6.37
N PHE A 34 14.41 0.22 -6.28
CA PHE A 34 15.17 -0.29 -5.14
C PHE A 34 16.51 0.43 -4.98
N GLU A 35 17.24 0.67 -6.07
CA GLU A 35 18.49 1.43 -6.04
C GLU A 35 18.27 2.83 -5.46
N GLN A 36 17.24 3.54 -5.91
CA GLN A 36 16.89 4.87 -5.38
C GLN A 36 16.53 4.84 -3.90
N VAL A 37 15.72 3.86 -3.48
CA VAL A 37 15.33 3.70 -2.06
C VAL A 37 16.55 3.37 -1.19
N PHE A 38 17.39 2.43 -1.60
CA PHE A 38 18.58 2.04 -0.84
C PHE A 38 19.60 3.16 -0.76
N GLN A 39 19.77 3.94 -1.83
CA GLN A 39 20.64 5.12 -1.83
C GLN A 39 20.17 6.14 -0.78
N CYS A 40 18.87 6.48 -0.76
CA CYS A 40 18.34 7.38 0.26
C CYS A 40 18.44 6.81 1.68
N LEU A 41 18.23 5.51 1.87
CA LEU A 41 18.39 4.87 3.17
C LEU A 41 19.84 4.93 3.66
N LEU A 42 20.80 4.72 2.76
CA LEU A 42 22.23 4.79 3.06
C LEU A 42 22.65 6.22 3.42
N GLU A 43 22.20 7.23 2.67
CA GLU A 43 22.42 8.65 2.97
C GLU A 43 21.80 9.06 4.32
N GLY A 44 20.64 8.51 4.65
CA GLY A 44 19.98 8.68 5.95
C GLY A 44 20.55 7.86 7.09
N GLN A 45 21.63 7.09 6.86
CA GLN A 45 22.25 6.17 7.82
C GLN A 45 21.26 5.15 8.43
N PHE A 46 20.29 4.70 7.63
CA PHE A 46 19.38 3.62 7.98
C PHE A 46 19.93 2.28 7.53
N TYR A 47 19.96 1.31 8.44
CA TYR A 47 20.45 -0.05 8.18
C TYR A 47 19.30 -1.05 8.14
N LEU A 48 19.31 -1.91 7.13
CA LEU A 48 18.28 -2.91 6.91
C LEU A 48 18.74 -4.27 7.43
N LYS A 49 17.89 -4.95 8.19
CA LYS A 49 18.11 -6.36 8.55
C LYS A 49 17.58 -7.26 7.44
N LEU A 50 18.47 -7.75 6.58
CA LEU A 50 18.16 -8.57 5.40
C LEU A 50 17.20 -9.73 5.68
N SER A 51 17.30 -10.38 6.85
CA SER A 51 16.44 -11.51 7.23
C SER A 51 14.95 -11.18 7.39
N LYS A 52 14.57 -9.90 7.41
CA LYS A 52 13.18 -9.44 7.57
C LYS A 52 12.56 -8.97 6.26
N TYR A 53 13.33 -8.88 5.17
CA TYR A 53 12.85 -8.33 3.91
C TYR A 53 12.53 -9.42 2.90
N LEU A 54 11.44 -9.20 2.19
CA LEU A 54 11.04 -9.97 1.02
C LEU A 54 11.32 -9.13 -0.22
N PHE A 55 12.00 -9.70 -1.21
CA PHE A 55 12.38 -9.01 -2.43
C PHE A 55 11.65 -9.58 -3.64
N ALA A 56 11.28 -8.69 -4.57
CA ALA A 56 10.74 -9.00 -5.90
C ALA A 56 9.61 -10.06 -5.91
N GLN A 57 8.75 -10.04 -4.90
CA GLN A 57 7.61 -10.96 -4.82
C GLN A 57 6.48 -10.52 -5.74
N ARG A 58 5.84 -11.48 -6.41
CA ARG A 58 4.62 -11.24 -7.20
C ARG A 58 3.39 -11.02 -6.31
N GLN A 59 3.45 -11.48 -5.07
CA GLN A 59 2.40 -11.32 -4.08
C GLN A 59 3.06 -11.23 -2.72
N LEU A 60 2.63 -10.28 -1.88
CA LEU A 60 3.17 -10.16 -0.53
C LEU A 60 2.10 -9.73 0.46
N GLU A 61 2.28 -10.12 1.71
CA GLU A 61 1.44 -9.66 2.81
C GLU A 61 2.00 -8.36 3.39
N TYR A 62 1.18 -7.32 3.42
CA TYR A 62 1.52 -6.01 3.98
C TYR A 62 0.37 -5.53 4.85
N LEU A 63 0.66 -5.26 6.14
CA LEU A 63 -0.33 -4.81 7.14
C LEU A 63 -1.56 -5.73 7.28
N GLY A 64 -1.37 -7.04 7.13
CA GLY A 64 -2.46 -8.03 7.18
C GLY A 64 -3.30 -8.12 5.90
N HIS A 65 -2.87 -7.45 4.83
CA HIS A 65 -3.48 -7.53 3.51
C HIS A 65 -2.55 -8.19 2.50
N ILE A 66 -3.09 -9.07 1.68
CA ILE A 66 -2.34 -9.66 0.58
C ILE A 66 -2.40 -8.70 -0.61
N ILE A 67 -1.25 -8.20 -1.04
CA ILE A 67 -1.11 -7.34 -2.22
C ILE A 67 -0.72 -8.21 -3.42
N PRO A 68 -1.62 -8.42 -4.39
CA PRO A 68 -1.29 -9.16 -5.61
C PRO A 68 -0.55 -8.28 -6.63
N ALA A 69 0.14 -8.91 -7.58
CA ALA A 69 0.86 -8.24 -8.67
C ALA A 69 -0.02 -7.32 -9.53
N ALA A 70 -1.34 -7.57 -9.57
CA ALA A 70 -2.30 -6.73 -10.28
C ALA A 70 -2.60 -5.38 -9.58
N GLY A 71 -1.98 -5.13 -8.42
CA GLY A 71 -2.24 -3.97 -7.56
C GLY A 71 -3.22 -4.30 -6.43
N VAL A 72 -3.42 -3.34 -5.52
CA VAL A 72 -4.45 -3.47 -4.47
C VAL A 72 -5.82 -3.47 -5.15
N GLN A 73 -6.34 -4.65 -5.42
CA GLN A 73 -7.73 -4.81 -5.83
C GLN A 73 -8.58 -4.70 -4.57
N LEU A 74 -9.54 -3.78 -4.57
CA LEU A 74 -10.62 -3.84 -3.59
C LEU A 74 -11.26 -5.22 -3.71
N ASP A 75 -11.44 -5.87 -2.56
CA ASP A 75 -12.13 -7.15 -2.47
C ASP A 75 -13.49 -7.03 -3.20
N PRO A 76 -13.76 -7.84 -4.24
CA PRO A 76 -15.00 -7.78 -4.99
C PRO A 76 -16.24 -7.89 -4.09
N SER A 77 -16.13 -8.64 -2.98
CA SER A 77 -17.21 -8.77 -2.01
C SER A 77 -17.53 -7.43 -1.31
N LYS A 78 -16.53 -6.60 -1.04
CA LYS A 78 -16.71 -5.28 -0.43
C LYS A 78 -17.27 -4.26 -1.41
N ILE A 79 -16.87 -4.35 -2.68
CA ILE A 79 -17.48 -3.55 -3.76
C ILE A 79 -18.96 -3.92 -3.89
N GLN A 80 -19.28 -5.21 -3.85
CA GLN A 80 -20.65 -5.69 -3.96
C GLN A 80 -21.53 -5.16 -2.83
N VAL A 81 -21.02 -5.11 -1.59
CA VAL A 81 -21.76 -4.52 -0.45
C VAL A 81 -22.11 -3.04 -0.66
N VAL A 82 -21.22 -2.27 -1.29
CA VAL A 82 -21.50 -0.87 -1.65
C VAL A 82 -22.52 -0.79 -2.79
N LEU A 83 -22.40 -1.65 -3.81
CA LEU A 83 -23.30 -1.69 -4.96
C LEU A 83 -24.72 -2.14 -4.59
N ASP A 84 -24.84 -3.08 -3.66
CA ASP A 84 -26.13 -3.62 -3.19
C ASP A 84 -26.77 -2.73 -2.11
N TRP A 85 -26.06 -1.70 -1.65
CA TRP A 85 -26.54 -0.83 -0.59
C TRP A 85 -27.75 -0.02 -1.04
N HIS A 86 -28.87 -0.20 -0.35
CA HIS A 86 -30.10 0.51 -0.69
C HIS A 86 -29.99 1.99 -0.33
N PRO A 87 -30.62 2.91 -1.09
CA PRO A 87 -30.57 4.34 -0.81
C PRO A 87 -30.93 4.64 0.66
N PRO A 88 -30.07 5.34 1.41
CA PRO A 88 -30.28 5.54 2.83
C PRO A 88 -31.53 6.40 3.08
N ALA A 89 -32.52 5.82 3.75
CA ALA A 89 -33.80 6.48 4.04
C ALA A 89 -33.76 7.39 5.28
N ASN A 90 -32.68 7.38 6.05
CA ASN A 90 -32.54 8.20 7.26
C ASN A 90 -31.07 8.53 7.57
N VAL A 91 -30.86 9.49 8.47
CA VAL A 91 -29.51 9.97 8.86
C VAL A 91 -28.64 8.87 9.47
N LYS A 92 -29.23 7.89 10.17
CA LYS A 92 -28.49 6.76 10.74
C LYS A 92 -27.97 5.81 9.65
N ALA A 93 -28.79 5.51 8.66
CA ALA A 93 -28.40 4.73 7.48
C ALA A 93 -27.35 5.47 6.63
N LEU A 94 -27.46 6.79 6.51
CA LEU A 94 -26.47 7.62 5.84
C LEU A 94 -25.11 7.57 6.56
N ARG A 95 -25.09 7.67 7.89
CA ARG A 95 -23.86 7.52 8.68
C ARG A 95 -23.22 6.14 8.50
N GLY A 96 -24.02 5.07 8.57
CA GLY A 96 -23.51 3.72 8.36
C GLY A 96 -22.92 3.51 6.97
N PHE A 97 -23.52 4.10 5.93
CA PHE A 97 -22.95 4.09 4.58
C PHE A 97 -21.62 4.86 4.52
N LEU A 98 -21.57 6.08 5.10
CA LEU A 98 -20.35 6.88 5.12
C LEU A 98 -19.21 6.18 5.87
N ASP A 99 -19.49 5.57 7.01
CA ASP A 99 -18.51 4.80 7.78
C ASP A 99 -17.99 3.59 6.98
N LEU A 100 -18.86 2.91 6.24
CA LEU A 100 -18.51 1.78 5.37
C LEU A 100 -17.63 2.22 4.18
N THR A 101 -17.94 3.36 3.57
CA THR A 101 -17.15 3.90 2.45
C THR A 101 -15.88 4.63 2.88
N GLY A 102 -15.78 5.09 4.13
CA GLY A 102 -14.64 5.85 4.65
C GLY A 102 -13.48 4.98 5.15
N PHE A 103 -13.69 3.67 5.29
CA PHE A 103 -12.65 2.72 5.75
C PHE A 103 -11.75 2.21 4.61
N HIS A 104 -11.88 2.77 3.40
CA HIS A 104 -11.19 2.34 2.18
C HIS A 104 -10.56 3.50 1.42
#